data_AF-G1NQQ6-F1
#
_entry.id   AF-G1NQQ6-F1
#
_cell.length_a   1.000
_cell.length_b   1.000
_cell.length_c   1.000
_cell.angle_alpha   90.00
_cell.angle_beta   90.00
_cell.angle_gamma   90.00
#
_symmetry.space_group_name_H-M   'P 1'
#
loop_
_entity.id
_entity.type
_entity.pdbx_description
1 polymer ?
#
loop_
_entity_poly.entity_id
_entity_poly.type
_entity_poly.pdbx_seq_one_letter_code
_entity_poly.pdbx_strand_id
1 'polypeptide(L)'
;LPPAAGQGHIHCLQWLIEMGADCDITDDAGETPKDVAKRFAQLAAVELLTQRTGDSNSSDEELDASNVKFFERHGVEGSTDSKEDLILDEAEKRNARIRAYHRIQELQQLLEIAYSNYRQLGGITEEERKMKKHEKEVEKAVRELEAQLESERVRREKLESQLDGCRQLPHMLQDLSFASELSFRMGLFSPLLSQT
;
A
#
# COMPACT_ATOMS: atom_id res chain seq x y z
N LEU A 1 -2.05 5.08 37.09
CA LEU A 1 -1.99 4.72 35.65
C LEU A 1 -1.59 5.91 34.77
N PRO A 2 -2.22 7.11 34.86
CA PRO A 2 -1.91 8.25 33.98
C PRO A 2 -0.44 8.74 34.05
N PRO A 3 0.21 8.84 35.24
CA PRO A 3 1.60 9.27 35.31
C PRO A 3 2.58 8.32 34.60
N ALA A 4 2.32 7.01 34.65
CA ALA A 4 3.15 6.02 33.98
C ALA A 4 2.99 6.09 32.44
N ALA A 5 1.81 6.46 31.97
CA ALA A 5 1.50 6.65 30.55
C ALA A 5 2.18 7.90 29.98
N GLY A 6 2.14 9.02 30.71
CA GLY A 6 2.80 10.26 30.29
C GLY A 6 4.33 10.19 30.27
N GLN A 7 4.93 9.40 31.16
CA GLN A 7 6.38 9.19 31.22
C GLN A 7 6.88 8.06 30.30
N GLY A 8 5.99 7.35 29.60
CA GLY A 8 6.37 6.25 28.72
C GLY A 8 6.93 5.02 29.45
N HIS A 9 6.58 4.83 30.72
CA HIS A 9 7.06 3.71 31.53
C HIS A 9 6.29 2.43 31.23
N ILE A 10 6.58 1.85 30.06
CA ILE A 10 5.89 0.69 29.47
C ILE A 10 5.77 -0.49 30.44
N HIS A 11 6.83 -0.83 31.16
CA HIS A 11 6.85 -2.02 32.02
C HIS A 11 5.95 -1.81 33.25
N CYS A 12 5.95 -0.60 33.81
CA CYS A 12 5.06 -0.23 34.91
C CYS A 12 3.60 -0.17 34.43
N LEU A 13 3.38 0.36 33.22
CA LEU A 13 2.06 0.43 32.60
C LEU A 13 1.48 -0.98 32.39
N GLN A 14 2.26 -1.89 31.82
CA GLN A 14 1.87 -3.27 31.59
C GLN A 14 1.55 -3.99 32.91
N TRP A 15 2.40 -3.86 33.92
CA TRP A 15 2.16 -4.46 35.23
C TRP A 15 0.88 -3.93 35.90
N LEU A 16 0.61 -2.63 35.81
CA LEU A 16 -0.62 -2.04 36.35
C LEU A 16 -1.87 -2.55 35.63
N ILE A 17 -1.81 -2.68 34.29
CA ILE A 17 -2.91 -3.23 33.49
C ILE A 17 -3.15 -4.71 33.85
N GLU A 18 -2.10 -5.50 34.04
CA GLU A 18 -2.19 -6.90 34.46
C GLU A 18 -2.79 -7.06 35.86
N MET A 19 -2.61 -6.07 36.74
CA MET A 19 -3.23 -6.01 38.07
C MET A 19 -4.70 -5.52 38.04
N GLY A 20 -5.29 -5.35 36.86
CA GLY A 20 -6.68 -4.95 36.69
C GLY A 20 -6.92 -3.45 36.88
N ALA A 21 -5.91 -2.62 36.65
CA ALA A 21 -6.08 -1.18 36.71
C ALA A 21 -7.02 -0.70 35.59
N ASP A 22 -7.98 0.13 35.96
CA ASP A 22 -8.95 0.72 35.04
C ASP A 22 -8.23 1.70 34.09
N CYS A 23 -8.43 1.47 32.79
CA CYS A 23 -7.79 2.20 31.70
C CYS A 23 -8.61 3.41 31.24
N ASP A 24 -9.83 3.58 31.76
CA ASP A 24 -10.73 4.68 31.40
C ASP A 24 -10.79 5.76 32.50
N ILE A 25 -9.91 5.68 33.50
CA ILE A 25 -9.82 6.68 34.56
C ILE A 25 -9.36 8.02 33.97
N THR A 26 -10.20 9.04 34.13
CA THR A 26 -9.88 10.42 33.75
C THR A 26 -9.23 11.18 34.90
N ASP A 27 -8.28 12.07 34.59
CA ASP A 27 -7.73 13.02 35.55
C ASP A 27 -8.61 14.28 35.71
N ASP A 28 -8.15 15.27 36.50
CA ASP A 28 -8.87 16.53 36.75
C ASP A 28 -9.11 17.36 35.46
N ALA A 29 -8.38 17.07 34.39
CA ALA A 29 -8.56 17.67 33.06
C ALA A 29 -9.47 16.83 32.14
N GLY A 30 -9.98 15.69 32.63
CA GLY A 30 -10.79 14.77 31.84
C GLY A 30 -9.97 13.89 30.89
N GLU A 31 -8.63 13.87 31.00
CA GLU A 31 -7.76 13.11 30.11
C GLU A 31 -7.73 11.64 30.53
N THR A 32 -7.95 10.72 29.58
CA THR A 32 -7.68 9.30 29.82
C THR A 32 -6.17 9.05 29.82
N PRO A 33 -5.68 7.93 30.38
CA PRO A 33 -4.26 7.60 30.36
C PRO A 33 -3.69 7.52 28.94
N LYS A 34 -4.53 7.17 27.96
CA LYS A 34 -4.19 7.17 26.53
C LYS A 34 -4.00 8.60 25.99
N ASP A 35 -4.82 9.55 26.41
CA ASP A 35 -4.71 10.95 26.01
C ASP A 35 -3.45 11.58 26.58
N VAL A 36 -3.13 11.28 27.85
CA VAL A 36 -1.87 11.67 28.47
C VAL A 36 -0.67 11.10 27.69
N ALA A 37 -0.69 9.82 27.31
CA ALA A 37 0.37 9.22 26.49
C ALA A 37 0.51 9.90 25.11
N LYS A 38 -0.60 10.30 24.47
CA LYS A 38 -0.59 11.06 23.21
C LYS A 38 0.00 12.45 23.38
N ARG A 39 -0.40 13.18 24.43
CA ARG A 39 0.07 14.53 24.73
C ARG A 39 1.59 14.58 24.91
N PHE A 40 2.15 13.54 25.54
CA PHE A 40 3.59 13.40 25.73
C PHE A 40 4.29 12.58 24.62
N ALA A 41 3.61 12.32 23.49
CA ALA A 41 4.13 11.60 22.32
C ALA A 41 4.71 10.20 22.61
N GLN A 42 4.20 9.51 23.64
CA GLN A 42 4.63 8.19 24.06
C GLN A 42 3.96 7.08 23.23
N LEU A 43 4.38 6.93 21.98
CA LEU A 43 3.79 6.00 20.99
C LEU A 43 3.62 4.57 21.52
N ALA A 44 4.64 4.00 22.15
CA ALA A 44 4.59 2.64 22.69
C ALA A 44 3.54 2.48 23.82
N ALA A 45 3.31 3.52 24.63
CA ALA A 45 2.28 3.51 25.65
C ALA A 45 0.88 3.63 25.04
N VAL A 46 0.74 4.42 23.97
CA VAL A 46 -0.51 4.56 23.20
C VAL A 46 -0.91 3.23 22.55
N GLU A 47 0.03 2.52 21.95
CA GLU A 47 -0.23 1.21 21.34
C GLU A 47 -0.71 0.18 22.37
N LEU A 48 -0.05 0.10 23.52
CA LEU A 48 -0.43 -0.83 24.60
C LEU A 48 -1.81 -0.54 25.18
N LEU A 49 -2.14 0.74 25.39
CA LEU A 49 -3.45 1.14 25.90
C LEU A 49 -4.55 0.90 24.85
N THR A 50 -4.25 1.13 23.57
CA THR A 50 -5.20 0.91 22.46
C THR A 50 -5.58 -0.56 22.28
N GLN A 51 -4.64 -1.49 22.48
CA GLN A 51 -4.94 -2.92 22.38
C GLN A 51 -5.88 -3.43 23.48
N ARG A 52 -6.00 -2.71 24.62
CA ARG A 52 -6.76 -3.16 25.79
C ARG A 52 -8.07 -2.42 26.01
N THR A 53 -8.19 -1.16 25.61
CA THR A 53 -9.42 -0.38 25.81
C THR A 53 -10.52 -0.67 24.79
N GLY A 54 -10.30 -1.49 23.75
CA GLY A 54 -11.38 -1.98 22.86
C GLY A 54 -12.09 -0.92 22.01
N ASP A 55 -11.91 0.36 22.32
CA ASP A 55 -12.45 1.48 21.57
C ASP A 55 -11.57 1.76 20.36
N SER A 56 -11.80 0.95 19.33
CA SER A 56 -11.56 1.29 17.93
C SER A 56 -12.49 2.42 17.46
N ASN A 57 -12.56 3.53 18.20
CA ASN A 57 -12.93 4.81 17.60
C ASN A 57 -11.68 5.45 16.97
N SER A 58 -11.01 4.65 16.14
CA SER A 58 -10.39 5.13 14.91
C SER A 58 -11.54 5.50 13.97
N SER A 59 -12.30 6.53 14.35
CA SER A 59 -13.02 7.28 13.36
C SER A 59 -11.95 8.02 12.58
N ASP A 60 -11.56 7.40 11.48
CA ASP A 60 -11.27 8.05 10.21
C ASP A 60 -12.51 8.87 9.79
N GLU A 61 -12.97 9.74 10.71
CA GLU A 61 -14.14 10.57 10.60
C GLU A 61 -13.75 11.61 9.57
N GLU A 62 -14.35 11.49 8.38
CA GLU A 62 -14.33 12.55 7.37
C GLU A 62 -14.51 13.89 8.07
N LEU A 63 -13.66 14.86 7.70
CA LEU A 63 -13.64 16.21 8.25
C LEU A 63 -14.99 16.91 8.03
N ASP A 64 -15.97 16.64 8.89
CA ASP A 64 -17.25 17.32 8.88
C ASP A 64 -17.06 18.70 9.53
N ALA A 65 -17.06 19.72 8.66
CA ALA A 65 -16.97 21.12 9.03
C ALA A 65 -18.06 21.58 10.03
N SER A 66 -19.12 20.80 10.23
CA SER A 66 -20.20 21.10 11.19
C SER A 66 -19.93 20.55 12.60
N ASN A 67 -18.97 19.64 12.78
CA ASN A 67 -18.71 19.03 14.08
C ASN A 67 -17.77 19.88 14.93
N VAL A 68 -18.34 20.82 15.69
CA VAL A 68 -17.65 21.71 16.64
C VAL A 68 -16.70 20.95 17.58
N LYS A 69 -17.03 19.71 17.96
CA LYS A 69 -16.23 18.92 18.88
C LYS A 69 -14.87 18.47 18.32
N PHE A 70 -14.70 18.44 17.00
CA PHE A 70 -13.41 18.12 16.36
C PHE A 70 -12.36 19.19 16.67
N PHE A 71 -12.76 20.47 16.58
CA PHE A 71 -11.88 21.61 16.79
C PHE A 71 -11.56 21.87 18.27
N GLU A 72 -12.43 21.45 19.19
CA GLU A 72 -12.16 21.52 20.63
C GLU A 72 -11.10 20.50 21.05
N ARG A 73 -11.09 19.30 20.45
CA ARG A 73 -10.21 18.19 20.86
C ARG A 73 -8.79 18.24 20.30
N HIS A 74 -8.58 18.93 19.17
CA HIS A 74 -7.29 19.00 18.47
C HIS A 74 -6.64 20.38 18.49
N GLY A 75 -6.98 21.23 19.46
CA GLY A 75 -6.27 22.48 19.69
C GLY A 75 -4.85 22.20 20.16
N VAL A 76 -3.86 22.36 19.27
CA VAL A 76 -2.43 22.38 19.63
C VAL A 76 -2.20 23.43 20.72
N GLU A 77 -2.00 22.94 21.94
CA GLU A 77 -1.61 23.73 23.09
C GLU A 77 -0.12 24.07 22.93
N GLY A 78 0.21 25.36 22.88
CA GLY A 78 1.58 25.87 23.03
C GLY A 78 2.36 26.08 21.73
N SER A 79 2.33 27.30 21.20
CA SER A 79 3.50 27.90 20.54
C SER A 79 4.30 28.64 21.61
N THR A 80 5.60 28.37 21.71
CA THR A 80 6.48 28.69 22.84
C THR A 80 6.93 30.15 22.96
N ASP A 81 6.42 31.08 22.14
CA ASP A 81 7.18 32.32 21.89
C ASP A 81 6.43 33.62 22.24
N SER A 82 5.30 33.57 22.95
CA SER A 82 4.64 34.79 23.45
C SER A 82 4.20 34.63 24.90
N LYS A 83 4.92 35.30 25.80
CA LYS A 83 4.69 35.36 27.26
C LYS A 83 3.56 36.29 27.70
N GLU A 84 2.78 36.81 26.75
CA GLU A 84 1.54 37.53 27.05
C GLU A 84 0.40 36.55 26.77
N ASP A 85 -0.09 35.89 27.82
CA ASP A 85 -1.30 35.07 27.75
C ASP A 85 -2.47 36.02 27.46
N LEU A 86 -2.70 36.34 26.18
CA LEU A 86 -4.03 36.72 25.75
C LEU A 86 -4.91 35.52 26.06
N ILE A 87 -5.67 35.61 27.15
CA ILE A 87 -6.85 34.79 27.38
C ILE A 87 -7.86 35.20 26.29
N LEU A 88 -7.59 34.76 25.06
CA LEU A 88 -8.54 34.86 23.96
C LEU A 88 -9.69 33.94 24.31
N ASP A 89 -10.89 34.48 24.30
CA ASP A 89 -12.11 33.69 24.50
C ASP A 89 -12.13 32.54 23.47
N GLU A 90 -12.69 31.39 23.85
CA GLU A 90 -12.69 30.20 22.99
C GLU A 90 -13.36 30.47 21.63
N ALA A 91 -14.29 31.44 21.59
CA ALA A 91 -14.87 31.96 20.36
C ALA A 91 -13.85 32.66 19.45
N GLU A 92 -12.90 33.42 19.99
CA GLU A 92 -11.90 34.16 19.23
C GLU A 92 -10.86 33.22 18.61
N LYS A 93 -10.42 32.20 19.35
CA LYS A 93 -9.54 31.14 18.84
C LYS A 93 -10.20 30.38 17.70
N ARG A 94 -11.49 30.02 17.84
CA ARG A 94 -12.27 29.37 16.79
C ARG A 94 -12.35 30.23 15.53
N ASN A 95 -12.70 31.51 15.69
CA ASN A 95 -12.80 32.44 14.57
C ASN A 95 -11.44 32.65 13.87
N ALA A 96 -10.34 32.67 14.63
CA ALA A 96 -8.99 32.74 14.06
C ALA A 96 -8.66 31.49 13.22
N ARG A 97 -9.00 30.29 13.72
CA ARG A 97 -8.82 29.04 12.97
C ARG A 97 -9.65 29.00 11.69
N ILE A 98 -10.91 29.44 11.75
CA ILE A 98 -11.78 29.53 10.56
C ILE A 98 -11.17 30.45 9.51
N ARG A 99 -10.70 31.64 9.90
CA ARG A 99 -10.03 32.57 8.98
C ARG A 99 -8.75 31.98 8.39
N ALA A 100 -7.93 31.32 9.22
CA ALA A 100 -6.72 30.66 8.76
C ALA A 100 -7.03 29.55 7.74
N TYR A 101 -8.06 28.75 7.99
CA TYR A 101 -8.50 27.70 7.09
C TYR A 101 -8.97 28.24 5.74
N HIS A 102 -9.84 29.26 5.73
CA HIS A 102 -10.25 29.92 4.49
C HIS A 102 -9.05 30.49 3.73
N ARG A 103 -8.09 31.07 4.45
CA ARG A 103 -6.87 31.59 3.82
C ARG A 103 -6.03 30.50 3.18
N ILE A 104 -5.94 29.32 3.80
CA ILE A 104 -5.28 28.15 3.21
C ILE A 104 -5.99 27.73 1.92
N GLN A 105 -7.31 27.64 1.92
CA GLN A 105 -8.09 27.28 0.73
C GLN A 105 -7.88 28.28 -0.42
N GLU A 106 -7.92 29.58 -0.14
CA GLU A 106 -7.64 30.62 -1.13
C GLU A 106 -6.24 30.49 -1.71
N LEU A 107 -5.24 30.25 -0.87
CA LEU A 107 -3.85 30.07 -1.32
C LEU A 107 -3.67 28.80 -2.15
N GLN A 108 -4.37 27.72 -1.81
CA GLN A 108 -4.38 26.48 -2.61
C GLN A 108 -4.95 26.73 -4.01
N GLN A 109 -6.08 27.44 -4.12
CA GLN A 109 -6.67 27.80 -5.41
C GLN A 109 -5.74 28.68 -6.23
N LEU A 110 -5.12 29.69 -5.62
CA LEU A 110 -4.15 30.55 -6.30
C LEU A 110 -2.92 29.76 -6.77
N LEU A 111 -2.44 28.81 -5.96
CA LEU A 111 -1.33 27.95 -6.31
C LEU A 111 -1.68 27.05 -7.51
N GLU A 112 -2.89 26.48 -7.53
CA GLU A 112 -3.38 25.68 -8.65
C GLU A 112 -3.45 26.50 -9.95
N ILE A 113 -3.97 27.73 -9.88
CA ILE A 113 -3.99 28.67 -11.01
C ILE A 113 -2.56 28.97 -11.47
N ALA A 114 -1.62 29.20 -10.54
CA ALA A 114 -0.23 29.47 -10.86
C ALA A 114 0.44 28.28 -11.57
N TYR A 115 0.20 27.04 -11.10
CA TYR A 115 0.68 25.83 -11.77
C TYR A 115 0.08 25.67 -13.16
N SER A 116 -1.22 25.89 -13.31
CA SER A 116 -1.91 25.83 -14.61
C SER A 116 -1.31 26.85 -15.59
N ASN A 117 -1.14 28.10 -15.17
CA ASN A 117 -0.53 29.16 -15.97
C ASN A 117 0.92 28.82 -16.34
N TYR A 118 1.72 28.34 -15.38
CA TYR A 118 3.10 27.92 -15.62
C TYR A 118 3.15 26.83 -16.69
N ARG A 119 2.28 25.82 -16.58
CA ARG A 119 2.16 24.73 -17.57
C ARG A 119 1.71 25.23 -18.93
N GLN A 120 0.73 26.14 -19.00
CA GLN A 120 0.24 26.73 -20.25
C GLN A 120 1.33 27.55 -20.96
N LEU A 121 2.21 28.20 -20.21
CA LEU A 121 3.38 28.91 -20.74
C LEU A 121 4.56 27.98 -21.09
N GLY A 122 4.36 26.66 -21.02
CA GLY A 122 5.37 25.65 -21.34
C GLY A 122 6.34 25.33 -20.21
N GLY A 123 6.08 25.81 -19.00
CA GLY A 123 6.78 25.43 -17.78
C GLY A 123 6.51 23.97 -17.40
N ILE A 124 7.52 23.29 -16.89
CA ILE A 124 7.41 21.92 -16.36
C ILE A 124 7.99 21.93 -14.96
N THR A 125 7.19 21.49 -13.99
CA THR A 125 7.63 21.44 -12.59
C THR A 125 8.68 20.34 -12.39
N GLU A 126 9.51 20.47 -11.36
CA GLU A 126 10.51 19.44 -11.06
C GLU A 126 9.87 18.08 -10.77
N GLU A 127 8.70 18.09 -10.12
CA GLU A 127 7.92 16.91 -9.79
C GLU A 127 7.42 16.22 -11.06
N GLU A 128 6.79 16.95 -11.98
CA GLU A 128 6.36 16.41 -13.28
C GLU A 128 7.53 15.84 -14.08
N ARG A 129 8.70 16.49 -14.04
CA ARG A 129 9.90 15.99 -14.72
C ARG A 129 10.40 14.67 -14.11
N LYS A 130 10.39 14.55 -12.78
CA LYS A 130 10.75 13.31 -12.06
C LYS A 130 9.74 12.21 -12.36
N MET A 131 8.45 12.50 -12.30
CA MET A 131 7.38 11.56 -12.62
C MET A 131 7.50 11.04 -14.06
N LYS A 132 7.70 11.93 -15.04
CA LYS A 132 7.90 11.55 -16.44
C LYS A 132 9.16 10.71 -16.65
N LYS A 133 10.20 10.91 -15.84
CA LYS A 133 11.40 10.06 -15.88
C LYS A 133 11.09 8.67 -15.35
N HIS A 134 10.42 8.58 -14.21
CA HIS A 134 10.02 7.31 -13.62
C HIS A 134 9.05 6.53 -14.52
N GLU A 135 8.06 7.20 -15.11
CA GLU A 135 7.14 6.63 -16.09
C GLU A 135 7.90 6.01 -17.27
N LYS A 136 8.88 6.72 -17.83
CA LYS A 136 9.75 6.18 -18.89
C LYS A 136 10.59 4.99 -18.45
N GLU A 137 11.03 4.95 -17.20
CA GLU A 137 11.78 3.82 -16.65
C GLU A 137 10.86 2.58 -16.52
N VAL A 138 9.63 2.78 -16.04
CA VAL A 138 8.61 1.72 -15.95
C VAL A 138 8.21 1.23 -17.34
N GLU A 139 7.95 2.12 -18.30
CA GLU A 139 7.63 1.75 -19.69
C GLU A 139 8.72 0.91 -20.36
N LYS A 140 9.99 1.18 -20.05
CA LYS A 140 11.11 0.36 -20.55
C LYS A 140 11.10 -1.02 -19.92
N ALA A 141 10.90 -1.10 -18.61
CA ALA A 141 10.81 -2.38 -17.90
C ALA A 141 9.65 -3.24 -18.43
N VAL A 142 8.49 -2.65 -18.70
CA VAL A 142 7.34 -3.36 -19.30
C VAL A 142 7.72 -3.92 -20.68
N ARG A 143 8.32 -3.10 -21.55
CA ARG A 143 8.74 -3.55 -22.89
C ARG A 143 9.76 -4.69 -22.84
N GLU A 144 10.70 -4.64 -21.89
CA GLU A 144 11.67 -5.72 -21.70
C GLU A 144 11.00 -7.02 -21.25
N LEU A 145 10.05 -6.94 -20.31
CA LEU A 145 9.29 -8.10 -19.85
C LEU A 145 8.39 -8.69 -20.94
N GLU A 146 7.76 -7.85 -21.76
CA GLU A 146 6.98 -8.29 -22.91
C GLU A 146 7.85 -9.05 -23.92
N ALA A 147 9.05 -8.54 -24.22
CA ALA A 147 10.00 -9.22 -25.10
C ALA A 147 10.46 -10.57 -24.52
N GLN A 148 10.70 -10.64 -23.21
CA GLN A 148 11.03 -11.90 -22.53
C GLN A 148 9.88 -12.90 -22.63
N LEU A 149 8.64 -12.46 -22.37
CA LEU A 149 7.45 -13.30 -22.48
C LEU A 149 7.28 -13.84 -23.90
N GLU A 150 7.51 -13.02 -24.91
CA GLU A 150 7.41 -13.45 -26.31
C GLU A 150 8.49 -14.48 -26.65
N SER A 151 9.73 -14.28 -26.19
CA SER A 151 10.80 -15.27 -26.37
C SER A 151 10.49 -16.61 -25.69
N GLU A 152 9.88 -16.57 -24.50
CA GLU A 152 9.40 -17.73 -23.76
C GLU A 152 8.30 -18.47 -24.53
N ARG A 153 7.34 -17.74 -25.12
CA ARG A 153 6.25 -18.31 -25.92
C ARG A 153 6.78 -19.06 -27.14
N VAL A 154 7.63 -18.41 -27.93
CA VAL A 154 8.26 -19.04 -29.12
C VAL A 154 9.07 -20.27 -28.72
N ARG A 155 9.80 -20.21 -27.60
CA ARG A 155 10.53 -21.37 -27.07
C ARG A 155 9.60 -22.53 -26.72
N ARG A 156 8.45 -22.26 -26.09
CA ARG A 156 7.45 -23.29 -25.74
C ARG A 156 6.82 -23.91 -26.98
N GLU A 157 6.41 -23.11 -27.95
CA GLU A 157 5.83 -23.58 -29.21
C GLU A 157 6.79 -24.53 -29.96
N LYS A 158 8.09 -24.19 -29.98
CA LYS A 158 9.12 -25.05 -30.56
C LYS A 158 9.25 -26.39 -29.83
N LEU A 159 9.18 -26.38 -28.51
CA LEU A 159 9.22 -27.61 -27.70
C LEU A 159 7.95 -28.44 -27.88
N GLU A 160 6.77 -27.83 -27.97
CA GLU A 160 5.51 -28.52 -28.27
C GLU A 160 5.55 -29.18 -29.65
N SER A 161 6.04 -28.47 -30.67
CA SER A 161 6.24 -29.04 -32.01
C SER A 161 7.16 -30.28 -31.99
N GLN A 162 8.23 -30.24 -31.19
CA GLN A 162 9.12 -31.39 -31.00
C GLN A 162 8.43 -32.54 -30.28
N LEU A 163 7.62 -32.26 -29.25
CA LEU A 163 6.85 -33.27 -28.51
C LEU A 163 5.79 -33.93 -29.40
N ASP A 164 5.10 -33.17 -30.25
CA ASP A 164 4.13 -33.70 -31.20
C ASP A 164 4.78 -34.63 -32.24
N GLY A 165 5.97 -34.26 -32.72
CA GLY A 165 6.78 -35.15 -33.56
C GLY A 165 7.11 -36.47 -32.87
N CYS A 166 7.55 -36.43 -31.61
CA CYS A 166 7.81 -37.63 -30.80
C CYS A 166 6.55 -38.46 -30.55
N ARG A 167 5.38 -37.83 -30.37
CA ARG A 167 4.10 -38.53 -30.17
C ARG A 167 3.65 -39.27 -31.44
N GLN A 168 3.98 -38.77 -32.63
CA GLN A 168 3.60 -39.39 -33.90
C GLN A 168 4.44 -40.63 -34.26
N LEU A 169 5.66 -40.74 -33.74
CA LEU A 169 6.57 -41.87 -34.02
C LEU A 169 5.96 -43.25 -33.71
N PRO A 170 5.36 -43.53 -32.53
CA PRO A 170 4.76 -44.83 -32.26
C PRO A 170 3.60 -45.16 -33.21
N HIS A 171 2.78 -44.17 -33.60
CA HIS A 171 1.70 -44.38 -34.56
C HIS A 171 2.26 -44.77 -35.94
N MET A 172 3.28 -44.06 -36.42
CA MET A 172 3.97 -44.37 -37.68
C MET A 172 4.64 -45.75 -37.67
N LEU A 173 5.27 -46.13 -36.55
CA LEU A 173 5.87 -47.45 -36.40
C LEU A 173 4.83 -48.57 -36.42
N GLN A 174 3.66 -48.33 -35.84
CA GLN A 174 2.56 -49.29 -35.83
C GLN A 174 1.99 -49.49 -37.24
N ASP A 175 1.79 -48.40 -37.99
CA ASP A 175 1.34 -48.46 -39.40
C ASP A 175 2.36 -49.19 -40.30
N LEU A 176 3.65 -48.91 -40.12
CA LEU A 176 4.72 -49.62 -40.85
C LEU A 176 4.79 -51.11 -40.48
N SER A 177 4.61 -51.47 -39.22
CA SER A 177 4.55 -52.88 -38.80
C SER A 177 3.35 -53.60 -39.44
N PHE A 178 2.18 -52.94 -39.49
CA PHE A 178 0.97 -53.48 -40.09
C PHE A 178 1.13 -53.65 -41.61
N ALA A 179 1.74 -52.67 -42.29
CA ALA A 179 2.05 -52.75 -43.72
C ALA A 179 3.06 -53.86 -44.04
N SER A 180 4.07 -54.06 -43.19
CA SER A 180 5.05 -55.15 -43.31
C SER A 180 4.39 -56.52 -43.13
N GLU A 181 3.55 -56.68 -42.10
CA GLU A 181 2.78 -57.91 -41.88
C GLU A 181 1.83 -58.24 -43.04
N LEU A 182 1.15 -57.23 -43.59
CA LEU A 182 0.30 -57.37 -44.78
C LEU A 182 1.11 -57.78 -46.01
N SER A 183 2.27 -57.15 -46.25
CA SER A 183 3.17 -57.48 -47.36
C SER A 183 3.70 -58.93 -47.26
N PHE A 184 4.05 -59.36 -46.05
CA PHE A 184 4.46 -60.73 -45.75
C PHE A 184 3.30 -61.73 -45.99
N ARG A 185 2.09 -61.41 -45.52
CA ARG A 185 0.89 -62.24 -45.76
C ARG A 185 0.49 -62.33 -47.23
N MET A 186 0.71 -61.27 -48.00
CA MET A 186 0.40 -61.19 -49.43
C MET A 186 1.48 -61.83 -50.32
N GLY A 187 2.54 -62.39 -49.73
CA GLY A 187 3.56 -63.15 -50.46
C GLY A 187 4.48 -62.31 -51.35
N LEU A 188 4.56 -60.99 -51.10
CA LEU A 188 5.38 -60.06 -51.89
C LEU A 188 6.84 -59.98 -51.44
N PHE A 189 7.19 -60.64 -50.33
CA PHE A 189 8.57 -60.75 -49.83
C PHE A 189 9.08 -62.20 -49.98
N SER A 190 9.88 -62.46 -51.01
CA SER A 190 10.59 -63.73 -51.21
C SER A 190 11.75 -63.83 -50.21
N PRO A 191 11.85 -64.88 -49.37
CA PRO A 191 13.01 -65.05 -48.52
C PRO A 191 14.21 -65.46 -49.40
N LEU A 192 15.21 -64.57 -49.49
CA LEU A 192 16.56 -64.91 -49.95
C LEU A 192 17.22 -65.83 -48.92
N LEU A 193 16.82 -67.10 -48.91
CA LEU A 193 17.49 -68.16 -48.14
C LEU A 193 17.27 -69.50 -48.85
N SER A 194 17.93 -69.66 -50.00
CA SER A 194 18.52 -70.94 -50.40
C SER A 194 19.36 -70.74 -51.66
N GLN A 195 20.67 -70.63 -51.48
CA GLN A 195 21.64 -71.25 -52.38
C GLN A 195 22.95 -71.39 -51.61
N THR A 196 23.15 -72.62 -51.15
CA THR A 196 24.45 -73.25 -50.87
C THR A 196 25.36 -73.21 -52.08
#